data_AF-A0A7Z9LDE6-F1
#
_entry.id   AF-A0A7Z9LDE6-F1
#
_cell.length_a   1.000
_cell.length_b   1.000
_cell.length_c   1.000
_cell.angle_alpha   90.00
_cell.angle_beta   90.00
_cell.angle_gamma   90.00
#
_symmetry.space_group_name_H-M   'P 1'
#
loop_
_entity.id
_entity.type
_entity.pdbx_description
1 polymer ?
#
loop_
_entity_poly.entity_id
_entity_poly.type
_entity_poly.pdbx_seq_one_letter_code
_entity_poly.pdbx_strand_id
1 'polypeptide(L)' 'HDQFETHGRQMEAGIRSSQRQTATVDPIKNTEEKVGRNDPCPCGSGKKYKRCHG' A
#
# COMPACT_ATOMS: atom_id res chain seq x y z
N HIS A 1 -29.00 -23.14 -27.76
CA HIS A 1 -27.56 -23.26 -28.10
C HIS A 1 -26.94 -21.88 -28.36
N ASP A 2 -27.67 -20.91 -28.91
CA ASP A 2 -27.10 -19.59 -29.27
C ASP A 2 -26.91 -18.59 -28.11
N GLN A 3 -27.62 -18.74 -26.98
CA GLN A 3 -27.62 -17.74 -25.91
C GLN A 3 -26.37 -17.76 -25.02
N PHE A 4 -25.60 -18.85 -24.92
CA PHE A 4 -24.42 -18.89 -24.04
C PHE A 4 -23.17 -18.26 -24.69
N GLU A 5 -23.11 -18.19 -26.03
CA GLU A 5 -22.00 -17.59 -26.77
C GLU A 5 -21.99 -16.06 -26.68
N THR A 6 -23.17 -15.43 -26.64
CA THR A 6 -23.31 -13.97 -26.56
C THR A 6 -22.92 -13.41 -25.18
N HIS A 7 -23.13 -14.17 -24.11
CA HIS A 7 -22.72 -13.78 -22.75
C HIS A 7 -21.20 -13.92 -22.55
N GLY A 8 -20.57 -14.94 -23.14
CA GLY A 8 -19.11 -15.11 -23.10
C GLY A 8 -18.36 -13.93 -23.74
N ARG A 9 -18.86 -13.42 -24.88
CA ARG A 9 -18.30 -12.23 -25.53
C ARG A 9 -18.43 -10.94 -24.72
N GLN A 10 -19.52 -10.77 -23.99
CA GLN A 10 -19.75 -9.57 -23.17
C GLN A 10 -18.82 -9.53 -21.95
N MET A 11 -18.46 -10.69 -21.39
CA MET A 11 -17.55 -10.79 -20.25
C MET A 11 -16.08 -10.53 -20.63
N GLU A 12 -15.67 -10.80 -21.88
CA GLU A 12 -14.29 -10.55 -22.35
C GLU A 12 -14.01 -9.06 -22.60
N ALA A 13 -15.03 -8.28 -23.01
CA ALA A 13 -14.88 -6.85 -23.29
C ALA A 13 -14.68 -5.99 -22.03
N GLY A 14 -15.17 -6.42 -20.87
CA GLY A 14 -15.04 -5.68 -19.60
C GLY A 14 -13.61 -5.67 -19.05
N ILE A 15 -12.87 -6.78 -19.19
CA ILE A 15 -11.52 -6.92 -18.61
C ILE A 15 -10.47 -6.14 -19.41
N ARG A 16 -10.62 -6.04 -20.73
CA ARG A 16 -9.68 -5.33 -21.62
C ARG A 16 -9.61 -3.82 -21.38
N SER A 17 -10.64 -3.22 -20.81
CA SER A 17 -10.72 -1.77 -20.59
C SER A 17 -10.02 -1.31 -19.31
N SER A 18 -9.66 -2.23 -18.41
CA SER A 18 -9.06 -1.88 -17.10
C SER A 18 -7.52 -1.87 -17.09
N GLN A 19 -6.86 -2.17 -18.21
CA GLN A 19 -5.40 -2.20 -18.31
C GLN A 19 -4.88 -0.91 -18.97
N ARG A 20 -5.25 0.26 -18.44
CA ARG A 20 -4.60 1.52 -18.79
C ARG A 20 -4.09 2.22 -17.54
N GLN A 21 -2.77 2.23 -17.44
CA GLN A 21 -1.96 3.19 -16.69
C GLN A 21 -2.06 3.12 -15.17
N THR A 22 -1.48 2.07 -14.59
CA THR A 22 -0.78 2.24 -13.31
C THR A 22 0.64 2.70 -13.63
N ALA A 23 0.85 4.01 -13.76
CA ALA A 23 2.19 4.56 -13.67
C ALA A 23 2.82 4.00 -12.39
N THR A 24 3.98 3.36 -12.49
CA THR A 24 4.68 2.77 -11.35
C THR A 24 5.14 3.90 -10.45
N VAL A 25 4.27 4.34 -9.54
CA VAL A 25 4.66 5.21 -8.44
C VAL A 25 5.48 4.33 -7.51
N ASP A 26 6.80 4.53 -7.49
CA ASP A 26 7.65 3.92 -6.49
C ASP A 26 7.10 4.28 -5.10
N PRO A 27 6.82 3.30 -4.24
CA PRO A 27 6.33 3.60 -2.90
C PRO A 27 7.39 4.42 -2.17
N ILE A 28 7.01 5.56 -1.61
CA ILE A 28 7.88 6.35 -0.75
C ILE A 28 8.31 5.46 0.42
N LYS A 29 9.54 4.96 0.34
CA LYS A 29 10.17 4.22 1.43
C LYS A 29 10.50 5.25 2.50
N ASN A 30 9.73 5.25 3.59
CA ASN A 30 10.10 6.01 4.77
C ASN A 30 11.39 5.38 5.30
N THR A 31 12.53 5.98 4.96
CA THR A 31 13.88 5.58 5.39
C THR A 31 14.20 6.08 6.79
N GLU A 32 13.27 6.76 7.44
CA GLU A 32 13.44 7.18 8.82
C GLU A 32 13.36 5.93 9.69
N GLU A 33 14.44 5.61 10.39
CA GLU A 33 14.44 4.57 11.41
C GLU A 33 13.37 4.94 12.44
N LYS A 34 12.21 4.30 12.34
CA LYS A 34 11.11 4.51 13.28
C LYS A 34 11.63 4.14 14.66
N VAL A 35 11.88 5.15 15.49
CA VAL A 35 12.28 4.94 16.88
C VAL A 35 11.29 3.99 17.54
N GLY A 36 11.81 2.85 17.98
CA GLY A 36 10.98 1.82 18.59
C GLY A 36 10.32 2.37 19.85
N ARG A 37 9.07 2.00 20.10
CA ARG A 37 8.31 2.49 21.28
C ARG A 37 9.04 2.22 22.62
N ASN A 38 9.89 1.21 22.68
CA ASN A 38 10.70 0.88 23.86
C ASN A 38 12.16 1.39 23.81
N ASP A 39 12.59 2.01 22.71
CA ASP A 39 13.95 2.50 22.52
C ASP A 39 14.24 3.74 23.40
N PRO A 40 15.49 4.05 23.78
CA PRO A 40 15.83 5.33 24.40
C PRO A 40 15.30 6.53 23.59
N CYS A 41 14.73 7.50 24.28
CA CYS A 41 14.16 8.67 23.63
C CYS A 41 15.28 9.59 23.09
N PRO A 42 15.22 10.02 21.81
CA PRO A 42 16.29 10.80 21.18
C PRO A 42 16.45 12.21 21.76
N CYS A 43 15.52 12.68 22.59
CA CYS A 43 15.59 13.96 23.30
C CYS A 43 16.59 13.98 24.48
N GLY A 44 17.30 12.87 24.75
CA GLY A 44 18.32 12.81 25.80
C GLY A 44 17.77 12.68 27.23
N SER A 45 16.46 12.46 27.41
CA SER A 45 15.84 12.37 28.75
C SER A 45 16.12 11.05 29.48
N GLY A 46 16.82 10.09 28.87
CA GLY A 46 17.12 8.77 29.44
C GLY A 46 15.90 7.84 29.61
N LYS A 47 14.70 8.31 29.23
CA LYS A 47 13.44 7.54 29.30
C LYS A 47 13.22 6.80 27.97
N LYS A 48 12.44 5.71 28.01
CA LYS A 48 11.98 5.03 26.78
C LYS A 48 11.07 5.98 25.97
N TYR A 49 11.09 5.90 24.65
CA TYR A 49 10.32 6.76 23.74
C TYR A 49 8.84 6.86 24.14
N LYS A 50 8.18 5.73 24.44
CA LYS A 50 6.76 5.69 24.91
C LYS A 50 6.44 6.44 26.20
N ARG A 51 7.46 6.80 26.98
CA ARG A 51 7.33 7.51 28.27
C ARG A 51 7.79 8.96 28.16
N CYS A 52 8.04 9.44 26.95
CA CYS A 52 8.55 10.76 26.69
C CYS A 52 7.88 11.41 25.48
N HIS A 53 8.00 10.84 24.29
CA HIS A 53 7.52 11.42 23.01
C HIS A 53 6.65 10.46 22.17
N GLY A 54 6.35 9.25 22.66
CA GLY A 54 5.57 8.22 21.93
C GLY A 54 4.37 7.65 22.68
#